data_AF-A0A3D3UPY3-F1
#
_entry.id   AF-A0A3D3UPY3-F1
#
_cell.length_a   1.000
_cell.length_b   1.000
_cell.length_c   1.000
_cell.angle_alpha   90.00
_cell.angle_beta   90.00
_cell.angle_gamma   90.00
#
_symmetry.space_group_name_H-M   'P 1'
#
loop_
_entity.id
_entity.type
_entity.pdbx_description
1 polymer ?
#
loop_
_entity_poly.entity_id
_entity_poly.type
_entity_poly.pdbx_seq_one_letter_code
_entity_poly.pdbx_strand_id
1 'polypeptide(L)'
;MTDSIRTGDDCGNIETWQGGSAYVFNNVSGNPGGYRHDHWMSDQTSKTPGGARFGMAYYLDGAFKNYYFNNIGWGLSNDIRSRHGATTMFQEIISYQNMFFNNTAYNFVKGTRRQAPQAGRSKFMGNIWDSISDWVFWHTVPAKTPEDGNERDAGRTEKNYALETNAFTGNVFHNTTAKYGSFKSSGKWHRTFEECRQTLEEVKSISYDLGVVADKPVMRDPSNKDFRLTEDSPAIDQGVKCFVPWPLYAVVGEWNFYPAGNDPTRIMDEHWYMTPYYYVRDNYYKQPMFPLTGVNFTKENYVDGPLEDWTKGACTFNGENQYAVCSNTELNKTLTIPIRFRWDKGGQKDDRKVTSRDFKSPQVWGSNFCIEAYFKTESKDCVLLQKMDESGYGLTIDSLGRLLFTVKASGVSSDLKSGQKINDGKWHHVIAQADRSAKKFTIYVDSERDSSGPGIGDDSINNDGDLFVCGTPNGKYLKGTVEFVRISLGTLKDAKTDIKELYAWQFNGPFLRDFAGSKPKGKRDAGAIELIN
;
A
#
# COMPACT_ATOMS: atom_id res chain seq x y z
N MET A 1 23.27 7.62 1.27
CA MET A 1 24.07 6.51 1.84
C MET A 1 24.90 5.89 0.71
N THR A 2 26.23 5.85 0.82
CA THR A 2 27.10 5.21 -0.19
C THR A 2 28.19 4.44 0.51
N ASP A 3 28.49 3.22 0.05
CA ASP A 3 29.56 2.39 0.63
C ASP A 3 29.39 2.11 2.14
N SER A 4 28.18 2.29 2.67
CA SER A 4 27.91 2.35 4.11
C SER A 4 28.05 1.00 4.83
N ILE A 5 27.96 -0.11 4.08
CA ILE A 5 28.01 -1.45 4.68
C ILE A 5 28.97 -2.31 3.88
N ARG A 6 30.22 -2.36 4.34
CA ARG A 6 31.29 -3.19 3.77
C ARG A 6 31.71 -4.36 4.66
N THR A 7 31.13 -4.49 5.86
CA THR A 7 31.57 -5.44 6.90
C THR A 7 30.47 -6.38 7.42
N GLY A 8 29.19 -6.15 7.10
CA GLY A 8 28.07 -7.03 7.48
C GLY A 8 27.57 -7.88 6.30
N ASP A 9 26.98 -9.04 6.56
CA ASP A 9 26.19 -9.84 5.59
C ASP A 9 24.69 -9.59 5.85
N ASP A 10 23.85 -9.70 4.84
CA ASP A 10 22.37 -9.59 4.94
C ASP A 10 21.87 -8.27 5.56
N CYS A 11 22.16 -7.16 4.87
CA CYS A 11 21.90 -5.80 5.36
C CYS A 11 21.65 -4.80 4.23
N GLY A 12 20.84 -3.79 4.50
CA GLY A 12 20.50 -2.71 3.58
C GLY A 12 21.13 -1.37 3.96
N ASN A 13 21.53 -0.59 2.97
CA ASN A 13 21.98 0.78 3.21
C ASN A 13 20.87 1.62 3.89
N ILE A 14 19.61 1.42 3.50
CA ILE A 14 18.45 2.03 4.15
C ILE A 14 17.49 0.91 4.47
N GLU A 15 17.08 0.81 5.74
CA GLU A 15 16.30 -0.32 6.23
C GLU A 15 15.01 0.15 6.90
N THR A 16 13.94 -0.58 6.66
CA THR A 16 12.73 -0.53 7.48
C THR A 16 12.52 -1.87 8.15
N TRP A 17 12.23 -1.83 9.45
CA TRP A 17 12.12 -3.01 10.30
C TRP A 17 10.76 -3.01 10.98
N GLN A 18 10.14 -4.19 11.05
CA GLN A 18 9.03 -4.51 11.96
C GLN A 18 7.89 -3.49 11.97
N GLY A 19 6.86 -3.74 11.17
CA GLY A 19 5.65 -2.92 11.12
C GLY A 19 5.72 -1.75 10.15
N GLY A 20 4.67 -0.93 10.15
CA GLY A 20 4.45 0.21 9.27
C GLY A 20 3.51 1.25 9.89
N SER A 21 3.17 2.33 9.20
CA SER A 21 3.61 2.67 7.83
C SER A 21 4.98 3.35 7.81
N ALA A 22 5.77 3.14 6.76
CA ALA A 22 7.04 3.85 6.55
C ALA A 22 7.06 4.56 5.20
N TYR A 23 7.65 5.75 5.17
CA TYR A 23 7.74 6.60 3.98
C TYR A 23 9.23 6.87 3.71
N VAL A 24 9.77 6.25 2.66
CA VAL A 24 11.19 6.34 2.29
C VAL A 24 11.28 6.98 0.92
N PHE A 25 11.74 8.23 0.85
CA PHE A 25 11.70 8.98 -0.40
C PHE A 25 12.86 9.94 -0.58
N ASN A 26 13.13 10.29 -1.85
CA ASN A 26 14.20 11.21 -2.25
C ASN A 26 15.58 10.81 -1.66
N ASN A 27 15.83 9.51 -1.51
CA ASN A 27 17.12 8.99 -1.04
C ASN A 27 18.02 8.58 -2.20
N VAL A 28 19.34 8.66 -1.97
CA VAL A 28 20.35 8.03 -2.82
C VAL A 28 21.04 6.92 -2.03
N SER A 29 20.96 5.69 -2.54
CA SER A 29 21.58 4.51 -1.96
C SER A 29 22.53 3.87 -2.96
N GLY A 30 23.83 4.13 -2.78
CA GLY A 30 24.88 3.75 -3.72
C GLY A 30 25.78 2.63 -3.22
N ASN A 31 26.13 1.74 -4.15
CA ASN A 31 27.04 0.61 -3.96
C ASN A 31 26.81 -0.17 -2.65
N PRO A 32 25.61 -0.75 -2.44
CA PRO A 32 25.40 -1.63 -1.30
C PRO A 32 26.30 -2.86 -1.44
N GLY A 33 26.97 -3.26 -0.35
CA GLY A 33 28.09 -4.19 -0.45
C GLY A 33 28.37 -5.01 0.80
N GLY A 34 27.37 -5.75 1.30
CA GLY A 34 27.57 -6.63 2.45
C GLY A 34 28.62 -7.72 2.16
N TYR A 35 29.54 -7.96 3.08
CA TYR A 35 30.65 -8.91 2.92
C TYR A 35 30.16 -10.36 3.02
N ARG A 36 30.53 -11.21 2.05
CA ARG A 36 30.36 -12.67 2.11
C ARG A 36 31.69 -13.40 1.95
N HIS A 37 31.80 -14.55 2.61
CA HIS A 37 33.01 -15.39 2.56
C HIS A 37 33.28 -16.00 1.18
N ASP A 38 34.56 -16.27 0.93
CA ASP A 38 35.14 -16.68 -0.36
C ASP A 38 34.55 -17.96 -0.98
N HIS A 39 34.02 -18.89 -0.17
CA HIS A 39 33.40 -20.12 -0.70
C HIS A 39 32.12 -19.87 -1.52
N TRP A 40 31.46 -18.71 -1.34
CA TRP A 40 30.35 -18.28 -2.21
C TRP A 40 30.83 -17.68 -3.53
N MET A 41 32.12 -17.32 -3.65
CA MET A 41 32.77 -16.66 -4.79
C MET A 41 33.64 -17.60 -5.64
N SER A 42 34.20 -18.65 -5.04
CA SER A 42 35.31 -19.41 -5.63
C SER A 42 34.92 -20.42 -6.69
N ASP A 43 33.66 -20.89 -6.69
CA ASP A 43 33.19 -21.83 -7.73
C ASP A 43 32.64 -21.09 -8.96
N GLN A 44 33.56 -20.68 -9.84
CA GLN A 44 33.24 -20.09 -11.13
C GLN A 44 32.50 -21.06 -12.08
N THR A 45 32.49 -22.37 -11.76
CA THR A 45 31.82 -23.40 -12.57
C THR A 45 30.37 -23.64 -12.15
N SER A 46 29.96 -23.12 -10.99
CA SER A 46 28.59 -23.22 -10.49
C SER A 46 27.60 -22.59 -11.48
N LYS A 47 26.57 -23.36 -11.86
CA LYS A 47 25.45 -22.90 -12.70
C LYS A 47 24.49 -21.97 -11.96
N THR A 48 24.60 -21.88 -10.64
CA THR A 48 23.81 -20.98 -9.78
C THR A 48 24.75 -20.24 -8.82
N PRO A 49 25.58 -19.32 -9.35
CA PRO A 49 26.60 -18.67 -8.54
C PRO A 49 25.98 -17.84 -7.41
N GLY A 50 26.59 -17.90 -6.23
CA GLY A 50 26.35 -16.92 -5.18
C GLY A 50 26.97 -15.58 -5.56
N GLY A 51 26.39 -14.48 -5.08
CA GLY A 51 27.02 -13.17 -5.21
C GLY A 51 28.19 -13.02 -4.24
N ALA A 52 29.24 -12.32 -4.67
CA ALA A 52 30.37 -11.93 -3.82
C ALA A 52 29.97 -10.99 -2.67
N ARG A 53 28.81 -10.36 -2.79
CA ARG A 53 28.25 -9.44 -1.81
C ARG A 53 26.79 -9.75 -1.59
N PHE A 54 26.32 -9.44 -0.39
CA PHE A 54 24.92 -9.54 -0.03
C PHE A 54 24.51 -8.37 0.84
N GLY A 55 24.41 -7.22 0.16
CA GLY A 55 23.84 -6.02 0.71
C GLY A 55 22.87 -5.40 -0.29
N MET A 56 21.92 -4.63 0.22
CA MET A 56 20.79 -4.11 -0.56
C MET A 56 20.73 -2.59 -0.52
N ALA A 57 20.21 -1.97 -1.57
CA ALA A 57 20.08 -0.51 -1.56
C ALA A 57 18.99 -0.08 -0.56
N TYR A 58 17.89 -0.83 -0.54
CA TYR A 58 16.74 -0.67 0.35
C TYR A 58 16.28 -2.05 0.85
N TYR A 59 16.17 -2.21 2.16
CA TYR A 59 15.91 -3.50 2.82
C TYR A 59 14.72 -3.40 3.77
N LEU A 60 13.71 -4.25 3.55
CA LEU A 60 12.46 -4.28 4.29
C LEU A 60 12.36 -5.62 5.03
N ASP A 61 12.55 -5.65 6.35
CA ASP A 61 12.55 -6.88 7.14
C ASP A 61 11.43 -6.93 8.18
N GLY A 62 10.40 -7.68 7.82
CA GLY A 62 9.11 -7.62 8.50
C GLY A 62 8.55 -6.20 8.53
N ALA A 63 8.90 -5.34 7.57
CA ALA A 63 8.26 -4.05 7.40
C ALA A 63 7.01 -4.21 6.54
N PHE A 64 5.95 -3.46 6.82
CA PHE A 64 4.67 -3.59 6.10
C PHE A 64 4.11 -2.20 5.79
N LYS A 65 3.28 -2.09 4.76
CA LYS A 65 2.68 -0.80 4.36
C LYS A 65 3.75 0.30 4.19
N ASN A 66 4.72 0.03 3.32
CA ASN A 66 5.79 0.98 3.01
C ASN A 66 5.52 1.72 1.70
N TYR A 67 5.96 2.97 1.65
CA TYR A 67 5.94 3.80 0.44
C TYR A 67 7.38 4.20 0.12
N TYR A 68 7.93 3.61 -0.95
CA TYR A 68 9.25 3.89 -1.48
C TYR A 68 9.11 4.64 -2.81
N PHE A 69 9.45 5.92 -2.83
CA PHE A 69 9.29 6.72 -4.03
C PHE A 69 10.38 7.74 -4.27
N ASN A 70 10.59 8.07 -5.55
CA ASN A 70 11.63 8.99 -5.97
C ASN A 70 13.01 8.62 -5.42
N ASN A 71 13.27 7.35 -5.13
CA ASN A 71 14.58 6.94 -4.64
C ASN A 71 15.49 6.58 -5.79
N ILE A 72 16.78 6.84 -5.63
CA ILE A 72 17.82 6.44 -6.56
C ILE A 72 18.67 5.36 -5.89
N GLY A 73 18.84 4.23 -6.57
CA GLY A 73 19.73 3.15 -6.19
C GLY A 73 20.74 2.90 -7.30
N TRP A 74 22.01 2.70 -6.96
CA TRP A 74 23.02 2.33 -7.95
C TRP A 74 24.07 1.34 -7.43
N GLY A 75 24.59 0.49 -8.31
CA GLY A 75 25.68 -0.45 -8.04
C GLY A 75 26.93 -0.22 -8.90
N LEU A 76 28.07 -0.79 -8.49
CA LEU A 76 29.31 -0.76 -9.27
C LEU A 76 29.36 -1.82 -10.38
N SER A 77 28.64 -2.93 -10.21
CA SER A 77 28.56 -4.00 -11.21
C SER A 77 27.25 -4.76 -11.04
N ASN A 78 26.59 -5.05 -12.14
CA ASN A 78 25.47 -5.99 -12.19
C ASN A 78 25.92 -7.44 -12.40
N ASP A 79 27.20 -7.72 -12.67
CA ASP A 79 27.68 -9.10 -12.77
C ASP A 79 27.70 -9.77 -11.38
N ILE A 80 26.97 -10.89 -11.25
CA ILE A 80 26.91 -11.69 -10.01
C ILE A 80 28.26 -12.30 -9.63
N ARG A 81 29.14 -12.52 -10.63
CA ARG A 81 30.49 -13.09 -10.45
C ARG A 81 31.52 -12.05 -10.09
N SER A 82 31.22 -10.77 -10.30
CA SER A 82 32.08 -9.67 -9.91
C SER A 82 32.13 -9.55 -8.39
N ARG A 83 33.32 -9.24 -7.85
CA ARG A 83 33.48 -8.83 -6.45
C ARG A 83 32.69 -7.57 -6.09
N HIS A 84 32.27 -6.83 -7.12
CA HIS A 84 31.45 -5.63 -7.02
C HIS A 84 30.01 -5.87 -7.48
N GLY A 85 29.55 -7.11 -7.61
CA GLY A 85 28.14 -7.42 -7.90
C GLY A 85 27.22 -6.80 -6.85
N ALA A 86 26.37 -5.85 -7.22
CA ALA A 86 25.38 -5.23 -6.32
C ALA A 86 24.12 -6.09 -6.28
N THR A 87 23.77 -6.62 -5.11
CA THR A 87 22.83 -7.74 -4.99
C THR A 87 21.43 -7.43 -5.52
N THR A 88 20.80 -6.37 -4.99
CA THR A 88 19.44 -5.97 -5.37
C THR A 88 19.18 -4.51 -4.99
N MET A 89 18.30 -3.83 -5.72
CA MET A 89 17.82 -2.50 -5.30
C MET A 89 16.91 -2.64 -4.09
N PHE A 90 15.81 -3.40 -4.23
CA PHE A 90 14.87 -3.64 -3.13
C PHE A 90 14.95 -5.10 -2.65
N GLN A 91 14.96 -5.28 -1.34
CA GLN A 91 14.79 -6.57 -0.69
C GLN A 91 13.62 -6.52 0.28
N GLU A 92 12.73 -7.48 0.14
CA GLU A 92 11.59 -7.71 1.02
C GLU A 92 11.74 -9.07 1.72
N ILE A 93 11.72 -9.08 3.05
CA ILE A 93 11.75 -10.28 3.89
C ILE A 93 10.46 -10.31 4.70
N ILE A 94 9.56 -11.26 4.41
CA ILE A 94 8.29 -11.45 5.11
C ILE A 94 7.54 -10.11 5.18
N SER A 95 7.24 -9.56 4.01
CA SER A 95 6.77 -8.20 3.83
C SER A 95 5.68 -8.13 2.76
N TYR A 96 4.74 -7.20 2.91
CA TYR A 96 3.63 -6.99 1.99
C TYR A 96 3.04 -5.58 2.12
N GLN A 97 2.13 -5.25 1.20
CA GLN A 97 1.47 -3.95 1.10
C GLN A 97 2.41 -2.78 0.81
N ASN A 98 3.49 -3.04 0.06
CA ASN A 98 4.49 -2.02 -0.24
C ASN A 98 4.26 -1.41 -1.61
N MET A 99 4.46 -0.11 -1.71
CA MET A 99 4.40 0.63 -2.97
C MET A 99 5.79 1.16 -3.31
N PHE A 100 6.33 0.69 -4.42
CA PHE A 100 7.59 1.14 -5.01
C PHE A 100 7.27 1.89 -6.29
N PHE A 101 7.34 3.22 -6.25
CA PHE A 101 6.93 4.03 -7.40
C PHE A 101 7.87 5.18 -7.75
N ASN A 102 8.06 5.40 -9.05
CA ASN A 102 8.93 6.46 -9.58
C ASN A 102 10.36 6.42 -8.99
N ASN A 103 10.91 5.23 -8.78
CA ASN A 103 12.30 5.06 -8.34
C ASN A 103 13.22 4.77 -9.54
N THR A 104 14.51 5.07 -9.39
CA THR A 104 15.54 4.80 -10.41
C THR A 104 16.54 3.77 -9.90
N ALA A 105 16.66 2.64 -10.61
CA ALA A 105 17.64 1.60 -10.37
C ALA A 105 18.71 1.59 -11.46
N TYR A 106 19.99 1.56 -11.09
CA TYR A 106 21.08 1.37 -12.03
C TYR A 106 22.08 0.30 -11.59
N ASN A 107 22.38 -0.64 -12.48
CA ASN A 107 23.53 -1.54 -12.38
C ASN A 107 23.48 -2.50 -11.16
N PHE A 108 22.41 -3.27 -11.07
CA PHE A 108 22.23 -4.32 -10.05
C PHE A 108 22.15 -5.72 -10.67
N VAL A 109 22.60 -6.73 -9.92
CA VAL A 109 22.38 -8.13 -10.28
C VAL A 109 20.88 -8.41 -10.36
N LYS A 110 20.10 -7.88 -9.41
CA LYS A 110 18.64 -8.04 -9.36
C LYS A 110 17.95 -6.70 -9.17
N GLY A 111 16.78 -6.51 -9.75
CA GLY A 111 15.96 -5.32 -9.46
C GLY A 111 15.38 -5.43 -8.06
N THR A 112 14.63 -6.50 -7.83
CA THR A 112 13.93 -6.76 -6.57
C THR A 112 14.08 -8.21 -6.15
N ARG A 113 14.14 -8.43 -4.84
CA ARG A 113 14.05 -9.75 -4.22
C ARG A 113 12.99 -9.74 -3.14
N ARG A 114 12.11 -10.74 -3.15
CA ARG A 114 11.08 -10.91 -2.13
C ARG A 114 11.03 -12.34 -1.61
N GLN A 115 10.89 -12.47 -0.30
CA GLN A 115 10.62 -13.71 0.40
C GLN A 115 9.20 -13.67 0.99
N ALA A 116 8.53 -14.82 1.01
CA ALA A 116 7.15 -14.97 1.50
C ALA A 116 6.14 -14.02 0.78
N PRO A 117 5.95 -14.17 -0.54
CA PRO A 117 5.09 -13.26 -1.32
C PRO A 117 3.58 -13.49 -1.17
N GLN A 118 3.17 -14.44 -0.33
CA GLN A 118 1.80 -14.98 -0.32
C GLN A 118 0.72 -13.90 -0.12
N ALA A 119 1.07 -12.87 0.64
CA ALA A 119 0.17 -11.80 1.04
C ALA A 119 -0.18 -10.79 -0.06
N GLY A 120 0.59 -10.75 -1.16
CA GLY A 120 0.36 -9.84 -2.28
C GLY A 120 0.53 -8.35 -1.92
N ARG A 121 -0.39 -7.52 -2.41
CA ARG A 121 -0.54 -6.06 -2.20
C ARG A 121 0.69 -5.21 -2.50
N SER A 122 1.64 -5.75 -3.26
CA SER A 122 2.88 -5.05 -3.58
C SER A 122 2.77 -4.42 -4.96
N LYS A 123 3.15 -3.15 -5.07
CA LYS A 123 2.95 -2.34 -6.28
C LYS A 123 4.31 -1.82 -6.76
N PHE A 124 4.65 -2.06 -8.03
CA PHE A 124 5.90 -1.62 -8.67
C PHE A 124 5.55 -0.79 -9.90
N MET A 125 5.59 0.53 -9.77
CA MET A 125 4.94 1.42 -10.74
C MET A 125 5.85 2.58 -11.16
N GLY A 126 5.94 2.89 -12.46
CA GLY A 126 6.69 4.07 -12.89
C GLY A 126 8.21 4.03 -12.61
N ASN A 127 8.81 2.87 -12.31
CA ASN A 127 10.24 2.80 -11.95
C ASN A 127 11.13 2.62 -13.19
N ILE A 128 12.34 3.19 -13.17
CA ILE A 128 13.39 2.87 -14.14
C ILE A 128 14.23 1.70 -13.62
N TRP A 129 14.40 0.69 -14.46
CA TRP A 129 15.28 -0.46 -14.24
C TRP A 129 16.34 -0.49 -15.34
N ASP A 130 17.52 0.07 -15.07
CA ASP A 130 18.60 0.13 -16.03
C ASP A 130 19.76 -0.80 -15.63
N SER A 131 20.24 -1.60 -16.57
CA SER A 131 21.38 -2.50 -16.40
C SER A 131 21.17 -3.57 -15.32
N ILE A 132 20.09 -4.37 -15.45
CA ILE A 132 19.79 -5.51 -14.57
C ILE A 132 20.12 -6.85 -15.24
N SER A 133 20.84 -7.74 -14.55
CA SER A 133 21.51 -8.88 -15.22
C SER A 133 20.95 -10.29 -14.91
N ASP A 134 20.31 -10.53 -13.76
CA ASP A 134 19.83 -11.86 -13.36
C ASP A 134 18.30 -11.95 -13.27
N TRP A 135 17.69 -11.18 -12.36
CA TRP A 135 16.23 -11.11 -12.19
C TRP A 135 15.77 -9.68 -11.97
N VAL A 136 14.81 -9.19 -12.75
CA VAL A 136 14.16 -7.92 -12.43
C VAL A 136 13.25 -8.08 -11.22
N PHE A 137 12.34 -9.06 -11.26
CA PHE A 137 11.42 -9.37 -10.17
C PHE A 137 11.56 -10.81 -9.66
N TRP A 138 12.45 -11.02 -8.69
CA TRP A 138 12.56 -12.31 -7.98
C TRP A 138 11.58 -12.28 -6.80
N HIS A 139 10.31 -12.65 -7.02
CA HIS A 139 9.29 -12.55 -5.97
C HIS A 139 8.88 -13.86 -5.31
N THR A 140 9.27 -14.99 -5.88
CA THR A 140 9.19 -16.29 -5.23
C THR A 140 10.53 -17.01 -5.40
N VAL A 141 10.75 -18.12 -4.69
CA VAL A 141 11.90 -18.98 -4.97
C VAL A 141 11.70 -19.61 -6.35
N PRO A 142 12.55 -19.29 -7.36
CA PRO A 142 12.40 -19.86 -8.68
C PRO A 142 12.67 -21.36 -8.60
N ALA A 143 11.98 -22.12 -9.44
CA ALA A 143 12.24 -23.54 -9.58
C ALA A 143 13.70 -23.78 -10.03
N LYS A 144 14.25 -24.95 -9.69
CA LYS A 144 15.67 -25.27 -10.01
C LYS A 144 15.92 -25.24 -11.51
N THR A 145 14.96 -25.73 -12.28
CA THR A 145 14.93 -25.65 -13.74
C THR A 145 13.63 -24.96 -14.18
N PRO A 146 13.59 -24.37 -15.39
CA PRO A 146 12.36 -23.86 -15.98
C PRO A 146 11.24 -24.92 -16.05
N GLU A 147 11.60 -26.17 -16.36
CA GLU A 147 10.69 -27.29 -16.49
C GLU A 147 10.05 -27.65 -15.15
N ASP A 148 10.84 -27.65 -14.05
CA ASP A 148 10.32 -27.90 -12.69
C ASP A 148 9.31 -26.83 -12.23
N GLY A 149 9.39 -25.62 -12.79
CA GLY A 149 8.49 -24.52 -12.48
C GLY A 149 7.19 -24.53 -13.28
N ASN A 150 7.06 -25.45 -14.25
CA ASN A 150 5.85 -25.65 -15.03
C ASN A 150 4.74 -26.12 -14.09
N GLU A 151 3.58 -25.44 -14.07
CA GLU A 151 2.52 -25.68 -13.10
C GLU A 151 1.89 -27.08 -13.21
N ARG A 152 2.07 -27.77 -14.35
CA ARG A 152 1.66 -29.18 -14.52
C ARG A 152 2.57 -30.17 -13.80
N ASP A 153 3.82 -29.79 -13.58
CA ASP A 153 4.90 -30.66 -13.13
C ASP A 153 5.43 -30.26 -11.73
N ALA A 154 5.22 -28.99 -11.34
CA ALA A 154 5.44 -28.51 -9.99
C ALA A 154 4.43 -29.19 -9.06
N GLY A 155 4.90 -30.00 -8.11
CA GLY A 155 4.08 -30.82 -7.21
C GLY A 155 3.10 -30.03 -6.30
N ARG A 156 2.96 -30.40 -5.03
CA ARG A 156 2.01 -29.71 -4.13
C ARG A 156 2.47 -28.27 -3.84
N THR A 157 1.94 -27.31 -4.58
CA THR A 157 2.18 -25.87 -4.42
C THR A 157 1.24 -25.26 -3.38
N GLU A 158 1.67 -24.19 -2.71
CA GLU A 158 0.74 -23.32 -1.97
C GLU A 158 -0.18 -22.66 -3.00
N LYS A 159 -1.47 -22.98 -2.98
CA LYS A 159 -2.36 -22.66 -4.11
C LYS A 159 -2.70 -21.17 -4.28
N ASN A 160 -2.55 -20.35 -3.24
CA ASN A 160 -3.20 -19.03 -3.21
C ASN A 160 -2.23 -17.91 -2.79
N TYR A 161 -1.27 -17.57 -3.66
CA TYR A 161 -0.60 -16.27 -3.54
C TYR A 161 -1.56 -15.20 -4.04
N ALA A 162 -1.74 -14.11 -3.27
CA ALA A 162 -2.67 -13.03 -3.60
C ALA A 162 -2.15 -12.10 -4.73
N LEU A 163 -1.73 -12.70 -5.85
CA LEU A 163 -1.11 -11.98 -6.98
C LEU A 163 -2.07 -11.01 -7.66
N GLU A 164 -3.38 -11.24 -7.55
CA GLU A 164 -4.44 -10.36 -8.05
C GLU A 164 -4.45 -8.98 -7.37
N THR A 165 -3.79 -8.87 -6.20
CA THR A 165 -3.70 -7.63 -5.42
C THR A 165 -2.41 -6.85 -5.67
N ASN A 166 -1.50 -7.38 -6.49
CA ASN A 166 -0.29 -6.67 -6.91
C ASN A 166 -0.59 -5.75 -8.10
N ALA A 167 0.31 -4.79 -8.36
CA ALA A 167 0.22 -3.91 -9.52
C ALA A 167 1.61 -3.68 -10.14
N PHE A 168 1.69 -3.73 -11.47
CA PHE A 168 2.90 -3.46 -12.24
C PHE A 168 2.52 -2.64 -13.47
N THR A 169 2.97 -1.39 -13.53
CA THR A 169 2.61 -0.47 -14.62
C THR A 169 3.64 0.64 -14.80
N GLY A 170 3.81 1.15 -16.01
CA GLY A 170 4.63 2.34 -16.28
C GLY A 170 6.13 2.19 -15.99
N ASN A 171 6.63 0.99 -15.71
CA ASN A 171 8.06 0.79 -15.49
C ASN A 171 8.83 0.88 -16.82
N VAL A 172 10.08 1.31 -16.78
CA VAL A 172 10.93 1.43 -17.97
C VAL A 172 12.14 0.53 -17.78
N PHE A 173 12.35 -0.41 -18.69
CA PHE A 173 13.44 -1.37 -18.65
C PHE A 173 14.46 -1.06 -19.73
N HIS A 174 15.73 -0.88 -19.37
CA HIS A 174 16.81 -0.60 -20.32
C HIS A 174 18.04 -1.46 -19.99
N ASN A 175 18.72 -1.94 -21.03
CA ASN A 175 19.92 -2.78 -20.89
C ASN A 175 19.72 -3.98 -19.94
N THR A 176 18.56 -4.64 -20.04
CA THR A 176 18.18 -5.77 -19.20
C THR A 176 18.58 -7.09 -19.86
N THR A 177 19.60 -7.77 -19.33
CA THR A 177 19.93 -9.16 -19.70
C THR A 177 19.31 -10.18 -18.75
N ALA A 178 18.58 -9.70 -17.75
CA ALA A 178 17.91 -10.49 -16.73
C ALA A 178 16.68 -11.25 -17.28
N LYS A 179 16.26 -12.23 -16.48
CA LYS A 179 14.90 -12.77 -16.54
C LYS A 179 13.96 -11.75 -15.90
N TYR A 180 12.76 -11.59 -16.44
CA TYR A 180 11.85 -10.55 -15.95
C TYR A 180 11.22 -10.89 -14.61
N GLY A 181 10.72 -12.11 -14.42
CA GLY A 181 9.92 -12.37 -13.22
C GLY A 181 9.83 -13.81 -12.76
N SER A 182 9.60 -13.98 -11.47
CA SER A 182 9.08 -15.20 -10.88
C SER A 182 8.15 -14.85 -9.73
N PHE A 183 6.85 -15.08 -9.90
CA PHE A 183 5.81 -14.65 -8.95
C PHE A 183 4.89 -15.79 -8.48
N LYS A 184 4.66 -16.79 -9.35
CA LYS A 184 3.74 -17.90 -9.04
C LYS A 184 4.33 -18.82 -7.98
N SER A 185 3.50 -19.47 -7.18
CA SER A 185 3.94 -20.40 -6.13
C SER A 185 4.68 -21.64 -6.66
N SER A 186 4.57 -21.94 -7.95
CA SER A 186 5.36 -22.98 -8.62
C SER A 186 6.84 -22.63 -8.79
N GLY A 187 7.22 -21.35 -8.64
CA GLY A 187 8.57 -20.90 -8.99
C GLY A 187 8.78 -20.74 -10.49
N LYS A 188 7.72 -20.65 -11.30
CA LYS A 188 7.80 -20.48 -12.77
C LYS A 188 8.72 -19.32 -13.14
N TRP A 189 9.54 -19.55 -14.17
CA TRP A 189 10.43 -18.54 -14.74
C TRP A 189 9.69 -17.79 -15.84
N HIS A 190 9.66 -16.47 -15.77
CA HIS A 190 9.22 -15.58 -16.85
C HIS A 190 10.47 -14.90 -17.40
N ARG A 191 10.98 -15.41 -18.52
CA ARG A 191 12.27 -15.01 -19.09
C ARG A 191 12.16 -13.71 -19.85
N THR A 192 11.07 -13.51 -20.57
CA THR A 192 10.83 -12.32 -21.41
C THR A 192 9.87 -11.34 -20.74
N PHE A 193 9.89 -10.09 -21.22
CA PHE A 193 8.95 -9.05 -20.80
C PHE A 193 7.50 -9.51 -21.07
N GLU A 194 7.23 -10.03 -22.26
CA GLU A 194 5.91 -10.50 -22.69
C GLU A 194 5.39 -11.67 -21.85
N GLU A 195 6.22 -12.67 -21.53
CA GLU A 195 5.83 -13.79 -20.65
C GLU A 195 5.44 -13.30 -19.26
N CYS A 196 6.19 -12.32 -18.74
CA CYS A 196 5.94 -11.69 -17.46
C CYS A 196 4.61 -10.92 -17.49
N ARG A 197 4.43 -10.04 -18.49
CA ARG A 197 3.22 -9.23 -18.70
C ARG A 197 1.97 -10.10 -18.84
N GLN A 198 2.03 -11.12 -19.69
CA GLN A 198 0.92 -12.06 -19.89
C GLN A 198 0.57 -12.80 -18.60
N THR A 199 1.57 -13.19 -17.81
CA THR A 199 1.30 -13.86 -16.53
C THR A 199 0.61 -12.93 -15.53
N LEU A 200 0.99 -11.65 -15.48
CA LEU A 200 0.33 -10.66 -14.61
C LEU A 200 -1.15 -10.47 -15.00
N GLU A 201 -1.43 -10.50 -16.31
CA GLU A 201 -2.79 -10.48 -16.85
C GLU A 201 -3.58 -11.75 -16.48
N GLU A 202 -2.97 -12.95 -16.63
CA GLU A 202 -3.56 -14.23 -16.25
C GLU A 202 -3.97 -14.29 -14.77
N VAL A 203 -3.10 -13.80 -13.88
CA VAL A 203 -3.38 -13.76 -12.43
C VAL A 203 -4.23 -12.57 -12.02
N LYS A 204 -4.63 -11.73 -12.99
CA LYS A 204 -5.50 -10.56 -12.80
C LYS A 204 -4.94 -9.60 -11.76
N SER A 205 -3.65 -9.29 -11.83
CA SER A 205 -3.08 -8.17 -11.08
C SER A 205 -3.84 -6.87 -11.39
N ILE A 206 -3.87 -5.92 -10.46
CA ILE A 206 -4.66 -4.67 -10.57
C ILE A 206 -4.27 -3.91 -11.84
N SER A 207 -2.96 -3.77 -12.05
CA SER A 207 -2.37 -3.28 -13.29
C SER A 207 -1.31 -4.28 -13.73
N TYR A 208 -1.27 -4.59 -15.02
CA TYR A 208 -0.49 -5.69 -15.58
C TYR A 208 0.21 -5.34 -16.90
N ASP A 209 0.20 -4.07 -17.32
CA ASP A 209 0.93 -3.66 -18.54
C ASP A 209 2.45 -3.79 -18.38
N LEU A 210 2.94 -3.88 -17.14
CA LEU A 210 4.34 -4.00 -16.74
C LEU A 210 5.19 -2.75 -17.06
N GLY A 211 4.96 -2.12 -18.21
CA GLY A 211 5.59 -0.89 -18.66
C GLY A 211 6.14 -1.00 -20.09
N VAL A 212 7.38 -0.56 -20.34
CA VAL A 212 8.02 -0.59 -21.66
C VAL A 212 9.49 -1.01 -21.59
N VAL A 213 9.97 -1.68 -22.65
CA VAL A 213 11.40 -1.95 -22.85
C VAL A 213 11.98 -0.87 -23.77
N ALA A 214 12.90 -0.07 -23.24
CA ALA A 214 13.59 0.99 -23.96
C ALA A 214 14.65 0.43 -24.91
N ASP A 215 14.68 0.94 -26.14
CA ASP A 215 15.65 0.60 -27.20
C ASP A 215 16.89 1.52 -27.22
N LYS A 216 16.88 2.56 -26.39
CA LYS A 216 17.93 3.57 -26.27
C LYS A 216 18.14 4.00 -24.81
N PRO A 217 19.28 4.67 -24.50
CA PRO A 217 19.56 5.14 -23.16
C PRO A 217 18.45 6.03 -22.58
N VAL A 218 18.03 5.67 -21.36
CA VAL A 218 16.98 6.39 -20.61
C VAL A 218 17.55 7.57 -19.84
N MET A 219 18.78 7.42 -19.32
CA MET A 219 19.49 8.41 -18.50
C MET A 219 20.76 8.91 -19.22
N ARG A 220 21.20 10.14 -18.90
CA ARG A 220 22.32 10.83 -19.59
C ARG A 220 23.67 10.14 -19.38
N ASP A 221 24.07 9.92 -18.14
CA ASP A 221 25.34 9.26 -17.80
C ASP A 221 25.28 8.61 -16.41
N PRO A 222 24.50 7.53 -16.26
CA PRO A 222 24.32 6.88 -14.97
C PRO A 222 25.62 6.26 -14.43
N SER A 223 26.60 5.97 -15.31
CA SER A 223 27.92 5.45 -14.91
C SER A 223 28.72 6.46 -14.10
N ASN A 224 28.56 7.75 -14.40
CA ASN A 224 29.11 8.87 -13.63
C ASN A 224 28.08 9.52 -12.70
N LYS A 225 26.98 8.81 -12.41
CA LYS A 225 25.90 9.19 -11.48
C LYS A 225 25.08 10.41 -11.94
N ASP A 226 25.05 10.69 -13.24
CA ASP A 226 24.07 11.58 -13.84
C ASP A 226 22.82 10.79 -14.26
N PHE A 227 21.86 10.74 -13.33
CA PHE A 227 20.60 10.00 -13.50
C PHE A 227 19.50 10.84 -14.16
N ARG A 228 19.81 12.05 -14.65
CA ARG A 228 18.83 12.85 -15.40
C ARG A 228 18.46 12.14 -16.70
N LEU A 229 17.22 12.34 -17.14
CA LEU A 229 16.74 11.78 -18.40
C LEU A 229 17.45 12.39 -19.62
N THR A 230 17.60 11.59 -20.66
CA THR A 230 17.93 12.07 -22.02
C THR A 230 16.74 12.87 -22.59
N GLU A 231 17.00 13.79 -23.53
CA GLU A 231 15.95 14.66 -24.07
C GLU A 231 14.83 13.90 -24.80
N ASP A 232 15.16 12.73 -25.35
CA ASP A 232 14.25 11.84 -26.07
C ASP A 232 13.98 10.54 -25.29
N SER A 233 14.16 10.58 -23.97
CA SER A 233 14.09 9.40 -23.09
C SER A 233 12.75 8.65 -23.23
N PRO A 234 12.77 7.32 -23.37
CA PRO A 234 11.56 6.50 -23.32
C PRO A 234 10.83 6.54 -21.97
N ALA A 235 11.41 7.15 -20.94
CA ALA A 235 10.77 7.34 -19.64
C ALA A 235 9.82 8.54 -19.56
N ILE A 236 9.83 9.42 -20.56
CA ILE A 236 8.94 10.58 -20.59
C ILE A 236 7.48 10.11 -20.59
N ASP A 237 6.66 10.70 -19.72
CA ASP A 237 5.23 10.38 -19.54
C ASP A 237 4.93 8.89 -19.17
N GLN A 238 5.93 8.12 -18.71
CA GLN A 238 5.73 6.71 -18.31
C GLN A 238 5.47 6.50 -16.80
N GLY A 239 5.79 7.50 -15.98
CA GLY A 239 5.64 7.42 -14.53
C GLY A 239 4.18 7.50 -14.06
N VAL A 240 3.99 7.50 -12.74
CA VAL A 240 2.65 7.43 -12.14
C VAL A 240 2.45 8.44 -11.00
N LYS A 241 1.23 8.95 -10.89
CA LYS A 241 0.70 9.60 -9.69
C LYS A 241 0.07 8.54 -8.79
N CYS A 242 0.50 8.49 -7.53
CA CYS A 242 -0.05 7.58 -6.51
C CYS A 242 -0.61 8.38 -5.33
N PHE A 243 -1.70 7.91 -4.72
CA PHE A 243 -2.12 8.43 -3.43
C PHE A 243 -1.32 7.79 -2.29
N VAL A 244 -0.88 8.61 -1.33
CA VAL A 244 -0.14 8.17 -0.16
C VAL A 244 -0.86 8.69 1.10
N PRO A 245 -1.69 7.87 1.77
CA PRO A 245 -2.38 8.30 2.97
C PRO A 245 -1.37 8.45 4.11
N TRP A 246 -1.18 9.68 4.60
CA TRP A 246 -0.26 9.99 5.70
C TRP A 246 -0.79 9.40 7.01
N PRO A 247 0.04 8.95 7.97
CA PRO A 247 -0.40 8.04 9.00
C PRO A 247 -1.29 8.73 10.03
N LEU A 248 -2.36 8.05 10.45
CA LEU A 248 -3.14 8.37 11.63
C LEU A 248 -2.91 7.33 12.73
N TYR A 249 -3.32 7.65 13.95
CA TYR A 249 -3.20 6.75 15.09
C TYR A 249 -4.17 5.58 14.99
N ALA A 250 -3.67 4.34 15.11
CA ALA A 250 -4.50 3.13 15.19
C ALA A 250 -5.55 3.02 14.07
N VAL A 251 -5.10 3.04 12.81
CA VAL A 251 -5.97 2.88 11.64
C VAL A 251 -6.52 1.45 11.61
N VAL A 252 -7.84 1.31 11.66
CA VAL A 252 -8.53 0.00 11.72
C VAL A 252 -9.32 -0.34 10.47
N GLY A 253 -9.45 0.59 9.54
CA GLY A 253 -9.97 0.34 8.20
C GLY A 253 -9.50 1.44 7.27
N GLU A 254 -8.98 1.08 6.11
CA GLU A 254 -8.51 2.03 5.10
C GLU A 254 -8.79 1.46 3.72
N TRP A 255 -9.61 2.16 2.95
CA TRP A 255 -10.11 1.69 1.66
C TRP A 255 -9.83 2.75 0.60
N ASN A 256 -9.00 2.39 -0.37
CA ASN A 256 -8.91 3.07 -1.65
C ASN A 256 -9.91 2.42 -2.61
N PHE A 257 -10.72 3.20 -3.30
CA PHE A 257 -11.89 2.74 -4.05
C PHE A 257 -11.56 2.29 -5.48
N TYR A 258 -10.50 1.49 -5.61
CA TYR A 258 -10.12 0.78 -6.83
C TYR A 258 -10.36 -0.74 -6.69
N PRO A 259 -10.53 -1.48 -7.79
CA PRO A 259 -10.94 -2.88 -7.73
C PRO A 259 -9.81 -3.79 -7.22
N ALA A 260 -10.15 -4.81 -6.43
CA ALA A 260 -9.29 -5.99 -6.33
C ALA A 260 -9.30 -6.69 -7.71
N GLY A 261 -8.15 -6.92 -8.33
CA GLY A 261 -8.05 -7.17 -9.78
C GLY A 261 -8.91 -8.33 -10.34
N ASN A 262 -9.35 -9.28 -9.52
CA ASN A 262 -10.20 -10.41 -9.93
C ASN A 262 -11.69 -10.32 -9.56
N ASP A 263 -12.10 -9.37 -8.71
CA ASP A 263 -13.46 -9.28 -8.17
C ASP A 263 -13.88 -7.80 -8.03
N PRO A 264 -14.76 -7.28 -8.91
CA PRO A 264 -15.19 -5.88 -8.87
C PRO A 264 -16.04 -5.54 -7.64
N THR A 265 -16.56 -6.52 -6.92
CA THR A 265 -17.33 -6.26 -5.69
C THR A 265 -16.42 -6.08 -4.48
N ARG A 266 -15.15 -6.50 -4.56
CA ARG A 266 -14.23 -6.47 -3.42
C ARG A 266 -13.41 -5.19 -3.41
N ILE A 267 -13.68 -4.32 -2.44
CA ILE A 267 -12.87 -3.14 -2.13
C ILE A 267 -11.87 -3.55 -1.04
N MET A 268 -10.59 -3.46 -1.34
CA MET A 268 -9.55 -3.93 -0.43
C MET A 268 -9.41 -3.02 0.78
N ASP A 269 -9.24 -3.63 1.94
CA ASP A 269 -8.72 -2.95 3.13
C ASP A 269 -7.19 -3.00 3.10
N GLU A 270 -6.60 -1.84 3.29
CA GLU A 270 -5.16 -1.57 3.32
C GLU A 270 -4.75 -0.88 4.64
N HIS A 271 -5.52 -1.05 5.72
CA HIS A 271 -5.11 -0.53 7.03
C HIS A 271 -3.82 -1.18 7.53
N TRP A 272 -3.17 -0.50 8.46
CA TRP A 272 -2.12 -1.10 9.28
C TRP A 272 -2.22 -0.56 10.70
N TYR A 273 -2.33 -1.47 11.66
CA TYR A 273 -2.23 -1.16 13.07
C TYR A 273 -1.52 -2.31 13.77
N MET A 274 -0.31 -2.04 14.28
CA MET A 274 0.53 -3.02 14.97
C MET A 274 -0.04 -3.33 16.36
N THR A 275 -1.08 -4.16 16.41
CA THR A 275 -1.75 -4.58 17.65
C THR A 275 -0.95 -5.67 18.37
N PRO A 276 -1.27 -5.96 19.65
CA PRO A 276 -0.63 -7.05 20.40
C PRO A 276 -0.77 -8.44 19.79
N TYR A 277 -1.68 -8.65 18.82
CA TYR A 277 -1.84 -9.93 18.12
C TYR A 277 -0.93 -10.11 16.89
N TYR A 278 -0.14 -9.10 16.53
CA TYR A 278 1.01 -9.26 15.63
C TYR A 278 2.18 -9.94 16.36
N TYR A 279 2.01 -11.23 16.70
CA TYR A 279 2.95 -11.99 17.54
C TYR A 279 4.11 -12.66 16.76
N VAL A 280 3.81 -13.37 15.66
CA VAL A 280 4.82 -14.04 14.81
C VAL A 280 4.75 -13.47 13.40
N ARG A 281 5.85 -12.86 12.94
CA ARG A 281 5.93 -12.15 11.63
C ARG A 281 5.47 -12.99 10.44
N ASP A 282 5.72 -14.30 10.46
CA ASP A 282 5.32 -15.25 9.40
C ASP A 282 3.78 -15.33 9.23
N ASN A 283 3.01 -14.88 10.22
CA ASN A 283 1.55 -14.90 10.19
C ASN A 283 0.93 -13.50 10.18
N TYR A 284 1.71 -12.43 9.97
CA TYR A 284 1.16 -11.07 9.97
C TYR A 284 0.13 -10.87 8.85
N TYR A 285 0.35 -11.46 7.68
CA TYR A 285 -0.62 -11.42 6.58
C TYR A 285 -1.94 -12.16 6.84
N LYS A 286 -1.99 -12.97 7.90
CA LYS A 286 -3.20 -13.67 8.36
C LYS A 286 -3.96 -12.87 9.41
N GLN A 287 -3.42 -11.73 9.85
CA GLN A 287 -4.15 -10.88 10.78
C GLN A 287 -5.42 -10.34 10.11
N PRO A 288 -6.48 -10.08 10.88
CA PRO A 288 -7.76 -9.63 10.36
C PRO A 288 -7.62 -8.38 9.49
N MET A 289 -8.27 -8.41 8.34
CA MET A 289 -8.53 -7.27 7.46
C MET A 289 -10.04 -7.17 7.26
N PHE A 290 -10.53 -5.99 6.93
CA PHE A 290 -11.96 -5.65 6.87
C PHE A 290 -12.32 -5.11 5.48
N PRO A 291 -12.12 -5.88 4.38
CA PRO A 291 -12.51 -5.42 3.06
C PRO A 291 -14.02 -5.12 3.01
N LEU A 292 -14.41 -4.18 2.16
CA LEU A 292 -15.82 -3.90 1.90
C LEU A 292 -16.29 -4.73 0.70
N THR A 293 -17.54 -5.19 0.76
CA THR A 293 -18.24 -5.80 -0.37
C THR A 293 -19.21 -4.78 -0.96
N GLY A 294 -18.99 -4.40 -2.22
CA GLY A 294 -19.86 -3.56 -3.03
C GLY A 294 -21.11 -4.32 -3.47
N VAL A 295 -22.28 -3.83 -3.10
CA VAL A 295 -23.59 -4.37 -3.48
C VAL A 295 -24.01 -3.73 -4.79
N ASN A 296 -24.36 -4.56 -5.78
CA ASN A 296 -24.69 -4.15 -7.15
C ASN A 296 -23.53 -3.44 -7.88
N PHE A 297 -22.30 -3.86 -7.59
CA PHE A 297 -21.10 -3.34 -8.24
C PHE A 297 -20.71 -4.18 -9.45
N THR A 298 -20.22 -3.49 -10.48
CA THR A 298 -19.61 -4.07 -11.67
C THR A 298 -18.27 -3.37 -11.94
N LYS A 299 -17.54 -3.80 -12.98
CA LYS A 299 -16.27 -3.16 -13.34
C LYS A 299 -16.42 -1.71 -13.79
N GLU A 300 -17.61 -1.37 -14.29
CA GLU A 300 -17.97 -0.05 -14.80
C GLU A 300 -18.12 0.99 -13.69
N ASN A 301 -18.29 0.57 -12.43
CA ASN A 301 -18.29 1.48 -11.28
C ASN A 301 -16.93 2.16 -11.08
N TYR A 302 -15.83 1.52 -11.47
CA TYR A 302 -14.50 2.07 -11.28
C TYR A 302 -14.16 3.04 -12.41
N VAL A 303 -13.73 4.24 -12.02
CA VAL A 303 -13.44 5.39 -12.87
C VAL A 303 -12.14 6.06 -12.45
N ASP A 304 -11.62 6.95 -13.30
CA ASP A 304 -10.45 7.75 -12.95
C ASP A 304 -10.79 8.75 -11.84
N GLY A 305 -9.92 8.82 -10.84
CA GLY A 305 -9.99 9.77 -9.72
C GLY A 305 -8.83 10.76 -9.78
N PRO A 306 -8.91 11.89 -9.05
CA PRO A 306 -7.83 12.86 -9.01
C PRO A 306 -6.62 12.47 -8.14
N LEU A 307 -6.68 11.48 -7.24
CA LEU A 307 -5.57 11.18 -6.33
C LEU A 307 -4.49 10.31 -6.98
N GLU A 308 -4.84 9.49 -7.96
CA GLU A 308 -3.91 8.56 -8.63
C GLU A 308 -4.28 8.23 -10.08
N ASP A 309 -3.30 7.83 -10.90
CA ASP A 309 -3.47 7.56 -12.34
C ASP A 309 -2.90 6.22 -12.82
N TRP A 310 -2.37 5.38 -11.91
CA TRP A 310 -1.85 4.04 -12.23
C TRP A 310 -2.94 2.97 -12.35
N THR A 311 -4.15 3.30 -11.91
CA THR A 311 -5.38 2.50 -12.02
C THR A 311 -6.59 3.43 -11.98
N LYS A 312 -7.79 2.87 -12.18
CA LYS A 312 -9.04 3.56 -11.91
C LYS A 312 -9.24 3.73 -10.41
N GLY A 313 -8.70 4.82 -9.87
CA GLY A 313 -8.58 5.08 -8.42
C GLY A 313 -9.89 5.31 -7.67
N ALA A 314 -11.00 5.55 -8.36
CA ALA A 314 -12.26 5.96 -7.74
C ALA A 314 -13.45 5.07 -8.14
N CYS A 315 -14.51 5.10 -7.34
CA CYS A 315 -15.72 4.30 -7.55
C CYS A 315 -16.98 5.16 -7.52
N THR A 316 -17.84 5.01 -8.53
CA THR A 316 -19.14 5.69 -8.64
C THR A 316 -20.26 4.90 -7.98
N PHE A 317 -21.18 5.62 -7.32
CA PHE A 317 -22.40 5.09 -6.73
C PHE A 317 -23.62 5.75 -7.40
N ASN A 318 -24.65 4.95 -7.69
CA ASN A 318 -25.82 5.39 -8.45
C ASN A 318 -26.88 6.16 -7.65
N GLY A 319 -26.84 6.11 -6.31
CA GLY A 319 -27.85 6.74 -5.45
C GLY A 319 -29.17 5.99 -5.34
N GLU A 320 -29.24 4.73 -5.76
CA GLU A 320 -30.48 3.95 -5.81
C GLU A 320 -30.40 2.60 -5.09
N ASN A 321 -29.35 1.82 -5.35
CA ASN A 321 -29.20 0.47 -4.80
C ASN A 321 -27.75 0.01 -4.66
N GLN A 322 -26.79 0.95 -4.79
CA GLN A 322 -25.36 0.70 -4.63
C GLN A 322 -24.87 1.24 -3.29
N TYR A 323 -24.14 0.39 -2.56
CA TYR A 323 -23.46 0.70 -1.31
C TYR A 323 -22.37 -0.34 -1.08
N ALA A 324 -21.44 -0.08 -0.17
CA ALA A 324 -20.44 -1.05 0.26
C ALA A 324 -20.62 -1.42 1.73
N VAL A 325 -20.31 -2.66 2.10
CA VAL A 325 -20.59 -3.19 3.44
C VAL A 325 -19.44 -4.04 3.98
N CYS A 326 -19.16 -3.93 5.29
CA CYS A 326 -18.41 -4.92 6.06
C CYS A 326 -19.32 -5.43 7.19
N SER A 327 -19.51 -6.75 7.28
CA SER A 327 -20.48 -7.32 8.21
C SER A 327 -20.01 -7.24 9.67
N ASN A 328 -20.95 -7.09 10.59
CA ASN A 328 -20.68 -7.05 12.02
C ASN A 328 -19.96 -8.31 12.52
N THR A 329 -20.28 -9.46 11.91
CA THR A 329 -19.62 -10.75 12.19
C THR A 329 -18.11 -10.68 11.95
N GLU A 330 -17.66 -9.96 10.92
CA GLU A 330 -16.24 -9.74 10.64
C GLU A 330 -15.60 -8.77 11.64
N LEU A 331 -16.34 -7.71 12.00
CA LEU A 331 -15.88 -6.65 12.89
C LEU A 331 -15.78 -7.05 14.36
N ASN A 332 -16.49 -8.11 14.78
CA ASN A 332 -16.55 -8.60 16.16
C ASN A 332 -16.03 -10.03 16.34
N LYS A 333 -15.10 -10.46 15.47
CA LYS A 333 -14.48 -11.79 15.57
C LYS A 333 -13.72 -11.98 16.88
N THR A 334 -13.60 -13.24 17.27
CA THR A 334 -12.63 -13.67 18.28
C THR A 334 -11.43 -14.30 17.58
N LEU A 335 -10.24 -13.76 17.82
CA LEU A 335 -8.98 -14.29 17.32
C LEU A 335 -8.28 -15.08 18.43
N THR A 336 -7.73 -16.24 18.09
CA THR A 336 -6.90 -17.03 19.01
C THR A 336 -5.45 -16.93 18.59
N ILE A 337 -4.60 -16.32 19.42
CA ILE A 337 -3.16 -16.22 19.19
C ILE A 337 -2.47 -17.40 19.88
N PRO A 338 -1.79 -18.29 19.14
CA PRO A 338 -0.95 -19.30 19.75
C PRO A 338 0.36 -18.67 20.23
N ILE A 339 0.46 -18.41 21.53
CA ILE A 339 1.68 -17.97 22.18
C ILE A 339 2.55 -19.19 22.45
N ARG A 340 3.77 -19.16 21.90
CA ARG A 340 4.76 -20.22 21.99
C ARG A 340 6.07 -19.58 22.42
N PHE A 341 6.60 -19.99 23.57
CA PHE A 341 7.82 -19.43 24.14
C PHE A 341 9.03 -20.21 23.62
N ARG A 342 9.65 -19.71 22.54
CA ARG A 342 10.74 -20.41 21.82
C ARG A 342 11.93 -20.82 22.70
N TRP A 343 12.17 -20.08 23.78
CA TRP A 343 13.30 -20.28 24.70
C TRP A 343 12.91 -20.91 26.04
N ASP A 344 11.63 -21.22 26.24
CA ASP A 344 11.21 -21.94 27.43
C ASP A 344 11.51 -23.43 27.28
N LYS A 345 12.39 -23.94 28.14
CA LYS A 345 12.76 -25.36 28.19
C LYS A 345 11.59 -26.26 28.61
N GLY A 346 10.57 -25.70 29.28
CA GLY A 346 9.33 -26.40 29.63
C GLY A 346 8.34 -26.54 28.47
N GLY A 347 8.59 -25.85 27.35
CA GLY A 347 7.73 -25.91 26.17
C GLY A 347 6.34 -25.32 26.39
N GLN A 348 6.20 -24.30 27.26
CA GLN A 348 4.93 -23.66 27.56
C GLN A 348 4.22 -23.18 26.28
N LYS A 349 2.92 -23.48 26.21
CA LYS A 349 2.00 -23.05 25.16
C LYS A 349 0.81 -22.40 25.83
N ASP A 350 0.44 -21.23 25.34
CA ASP A 350 -0.78 -20.53 25.74
C ASP A 350 -1.53 -20.09 24.48
N ASP A 351 -2.85 -20.26 24.46
CA ASP A 351 -3.70 -19.86 23.35
C ASP A 351 -4.56 -18.69 23.82
N ARG A 352 -4.09 -17.47 23.55
CA ARG A 352 -4.72 -16.24 24.03
C ARG A 352 -5.86 -15.84 23.10
N LYS A 353 -7.07 -15.74 23.64
CA LYS A 353 -8.22 -15.16 22.93
C LYS A 353 -8.17 -13.64 22.95
N VAL A 354 -8.39 -13.03 21.80
CA VAL A 354 -8.60 -11.60 21.60
C VAL A 354 -10.02 -11.42 21.10
N THR A 355 -10.83 -10.71 21.87
CA THR A 355 -12.27 -10.54 21.61
C THR A 355 -12.73 -9.16 22.08
N SER A 356 -13.94 -8.76 21.71
CA SER A 356 -14.55 -7.52 22.18
C SER A 356 -13.63 -6.30 21.97
N ARG A 357 -13.50 -5.42 22.96
CA ARG A 357 -12.64 -4.21 22.87
C ARG A 357 -11.16 -4.45 22.58
N ASP A 358 -10.66 -5.67 22.80
CA ASP A 358 -9.27 -6.02 22.52
C ASP A 358 -9.06 -6.39 21.05
N PHE A 359 -10.12 -6.82 20.36
CA PHE A 359 -10.13 -7.00 18.91
C PHE A 359 -10.26 -5.62 18.24
N LYS A 360 -9.21 -5.18 17.55
CA LYS A 360 -9.18 -3.85 16.94
C LYS A 360 -9.73 -3.95 15.52
N SER A 361 -10.85 -3.28 15.30
CA SER A 361 -11.59 -3.21 14.04
C SER A 361 -12.32 -1.87 13.97
N PRO A 362 -13.02 -1.58 12.86
CA PRO A 362 -13.99 -0.49 12.77
C PRO A 362 -15.11 -0.50 13.84
N GLN A 363 -15.26 -1.57 14.63
CA GLN A 363 -16.12 -1.54 15.81
C GLN A 363 -15.52 -0.63 16.89
N VAL A 364 -16.05 0.60 17.00
CA VAL A 364 -15.69 1.51 18.09
C VAL A 364 -16.41 1.09 19.37
N TRP A 365 -15.68 1.10 20.48
CA TRP A 365 -16.19 0.88 21.83
C TRP A 365 -16.28 2.23 22.55
N GLY A 366 -15.31 2.58 23.40
CA GLY A 366 -15.23 3.87 24.09
C GLY A 366 -14.05 4.76 23.66
N SER A 367 -13.32 4.39 22.61
CA SER A 367 -12.13 5.14 22.19
C SER A 367 -12.46 6.45 21.48
N ASN A 368 -11.51 7.38 21.45
CA ASN A 368 -11.46 8.41 20.42
C ASN A 368 -11.49 7.76 19.03
N PHE A 369 -11.97 8.49 18.02
CA PHE A 369 -11.87 8.04 16.63
C PHE A 369 -11.99 9.18 15.63
N CYS A 370 -11.49 8.93 14.41
CA CYS A 370 -11.75 9.76 13.24
C CYS A 370 -12.33 8.91 12.10
N ILE A 371 -13.23 9.51 11.33
CA ILE A 371 -13.64 9.06 10.00
C ILE A 371 -13.09 10.07 9.01
N GLU A 372 -12.34 9.61 8.03
CA GLU A 372 -11.80 10.43 6.94
C GLU A 372 -12.36 9.93 5.61
N ALA A 373 -12.66 10.84 4.69
CA ALA A 373 -13.10 10.50 3.35
C ALA A 373 -12.64 11.54 2.31
N TYR A 374 -12.48 11.08 1.06
CA TYR A 374 -12.29 11.92 -0.11
C TYR A 374 -13.30 11.52 -1.20
N PHE A 375 -14.22 12.43 -1.51
CA PHE A 375 -15.39 12.14 -2.34
C PHE A 375 -15.95 13.40 -3.02
N LYS A 376 -16.81 13.20 -4.02
CA LYS A 376 -17.67 14.23 -4.62
C LYS A 376 -19.11 13.75 -4.74
N THR A 377 -20.07 14.66 -4.55
CA THR A 377 -21.50 14.32 -4.66
C THR A 377 -22.35 15.59 -4.81
N GLU A 378 -23.59 15.41 -5.27
CA GLU A 378 -24.68 16.40 -5.19
C GLU A 378 -25.84 15.93 -4.30
N SER A 379 -25.73 14.71 -3.75
CA SER A 379 -26.76 14.07 -2.94
C SER A 379 -27.04 14.80 -1.63
N LYS A 380 -28.23 14.53 -1.12
CA LYS A 380 -28.73 14.93 0.18
C LYS A 380 -29.34 13.72 0.85
N ASP A 381 -29.52 13.78 2.16
CA ASP A 381 -30.18 12.72 2.94
C ASP A 381 -29.57 11.33 2.68
N CYS A 382 -28.24 11.27 2.55
CA CYS A 382 -27.50 10.06 2.22
C CYS A 382 -26.41 9.72 3.25
N VAL A 383 -26.05 8.45 3.30
CA VAL A 383 -24.94 7.95 4.13
C VAL A 383 -23.64 8.11 3.35
N LEU A 384 -22.60 8.66 4.00
CA LEU A 384 -21.23 8.52 3.51
C LEU A 384 -20.58 7.30 4.16
N LEU A 385 -20.63 7.21 5.49
CA LEU A 385 -20.21 6.04 6.25
C LEU A 385 -21.02 5.92 7.54
N GLN A 386 -21.47 4.72 7.92
CA GLN A 386 -22.10 4.49 9.22
C GLN A 386 -21.91 3.08 9.74
N LYS A 387 -21.83 2.95 11.07
CA LYS A 387 -22.08 1.71 11.80
C LYS A 387 -22.98 2.03 12.97
N MET A 388 -24.27 1.86 12.77
CA MET A 388 -25.32 2.41 13.63
C MET A 388 -26.47 1.41 13.81
N ASP A 389 -26.94 1.30 15.04
CA ASP A 389 -28.20 0.68 15.43
C ASP A 389 -28.83 1.51 16.58
N GLU A 390 -29.18 0.90 17.73
CA GLU A 390 -29.55 1.66 18.93
C GLU A 390 -28.41 2.54 19.46
N SER A 391 -27.15 2.18 19.18
CA SER A 391 -25.91 2.92 19.44
C SER A 391 -25.00 2.85 18.20
N GLY A 392 -23.96 3.69 18.15
CA GLY A 392 -22.97 3.67 17.07
C GLY A 392 -22.53 5.04 16.61
N TYR A 393 -22.06 5.10 15.37
CA TYR A 393 -21.55 6.33 14.75
C TYR A 393 -21.90 6.41 13.27
N GLY A 394 -21.99 7.62 12.74
CA GLY A 394 -22.21 7.87 11.32
C GLY A 394 -21.76 9.24 10.87
N LEU A 395 -21.23 9.31 9.66
CA LEU A 395 -21.01 10.52 8.87
C LEU A 395 -21.95 10.48 7.68
N THR A 396 -22.90 11.41 7.66
CA THR A 396 -23.98 11.48 6.66
C THR A 396 -24.04 12.87 6.03
N ILE A 397 -24.81 13.02 4.95
CA ILE A 397 -25.13 14.32 4.36
C ILE A 397 -26.61 14.60 4.64
N ASP A 398 -26.90 15.74 5.26
CA ASP A 398 -28.26 16.13 5.62
C ASP A 398 -29.06 16.73 4.44
N SER A 399 -30.32 17.05 4.69
CA SER A 399 -31.24 17.63 3.68
C SER A 399 -30.81 19.00 3.15
N LEU A 400 -29.89 19.68 3.84
CA LEU A 400 -29.31 20.95 3.39
C LEU A 400 -28.01 20.74 2.60
N GLY A 401 -27.53 19.51 2.47
CA GLY A 401 -26.29 19.17 1.77
C GLY A 401 -25.04 19.33 2.64
N ARG A 402 -25.20 19.37 3.96
CA ARG A 402 -24.09 19.52 4.92
C ARG A 402 -23.72 18.17 5.52
N LEU A 403 -22.45 17.99 5.86
CA LEU A 403 -22.03 16.87 6.69
C LEU A 403 -22.73 16.91 8.05
N LEU A 404 -23.23 15.76 8.50
CA LEU A 404 -23.77 15.50 9.82
C LEU A 404 -23.03 14.30 10.41
N PHE A 405 -22.28 14.58 11.48
CA PHE A 405 -21.58 13.58 12.28
C PHE A 405 -22.38 13.27 13.53
N THR A 406 -22.83 12.03 13.67
CA THR A 406 -23.65 11.55 14.78
C THR A 406 -22.91 10.45 15.52
N VAL A 407 -22.93 10.53 16.85
CA VAL A 407 -22.43 9.45 17.70
C VAL A 407 -23.39 9.23 18.86
N LYS A 408 -23.77 7.97 19.08
CA LYS A 408 -24.81 7.55 20.02
C LYS A 408 -24.32 6.41 20.89
N ALA A 409 -24.48 6.56 22.20
CA ALA A 409 -24.36 5.50 23.19
C ALA A 409 -25.71 5.28 23.87
N SER A 410 -25.79 4.32 24.80
CA SER A 410 -27.01 4.12 25.58
C SER A 410 -27.33 5.38 26.41
N GLY A 411 -28.50 5.96 26.19
CA GLY A 411 -28.98 7.14 26.94
C GLY A 411 -28.33 8.48 26.59
N VAL A 412 -27.35 8.54 25.69
CA VAL A 412 -26.66 9.79 25.30
C VAL A 412 -26.32 9.81 23.82
N SER A 413 -26.53 10.97 23.18
CA SER A 413 -26.23 11.19 21.75
C SER A 413 -25.72 12.60 21.56
N SER A 414 -24.86 12.80 20.57
CA SER A 414 -24.55 14.14 20.07
C SER A 414 -24.42 14.14 18.56
N ASP A 415 -24.79 15.27 17.98
CA ASP A 415 -24.73 15.57 16.55
C ASP A 415 -23.88 16.82 16.33
N LEU A 416 -23.01 16.78 15.33
CA LEU A 416 -22.28 17.95 14.85
C LEU A 416 -22.52 18.10 13.36
N LYS A 417 -22.98 19.27 12.94
CA LYS A 417 -23.10 19.64 11.53
C LYS A 417 -21.91 20.45 11.08
N SER A 418 -21.53 20.30 9.82
CA SER A 418 -20.64 21.25 9.16
C SER A 418 -21.34 22.59 8.94
N GLY A 419 -20.56 23.67 8.86
CA GLY A 419 -21.03 25.00 8.49
C GLY A 419 -21.30 25.10 6.99
N GLN A 420 -20.41 24.53 6.19
CA GLN A 420 -20.50 24.54 4.73
C GLN A 420 -21.31 23.38 4.15
N LYS A 421 -21.82 23.58 2.93
CA LYS A 421 -22.40 22.49 2.13
C LYS A 421 -21.26 21.75 1.42
N ILE A 422 -21.37 20.43 1.35
CA ILE A 422 -20.37 19.55 0.72
C ILE A 422 -20.86 18.96 -0.61
N ASN A 423 -22.17 19.11 -0.90
CA ASN A 423 -22.83 18.49 -2.03
C ASN A 423 -22.81 19.39 -3.29
N ASP A 424 -21.69 20.02 -3.58
CA ASP A 424 -21.52 20.99 -4.68
C ASP A 424 -20.97 20.37 -5.97
N GLY A 425 -20.91 19.03 -6.05
CA GLY A 425 -20.37 18.29 -7.18
C GLY A 425 -18.83 18.30 -7.27
N LYS A 426 -18.12 18.93 -6.33
CA LYS A 426 -16.66 18.97 -6.29
C LYS A 426 -16.09 17.94 -5.33
N TRP A 427 -14.80 17.65 -5.50
CA TRP A 427 -14.05 16.79 -4.59
C TRP A 427 -13.75 17.54 -3.30
N HIS A 428 -14.02 16.90 -2.17
CA HIS A 428 -13.71 17.40 -0.84
C HIS A 428 -12.99 16.33 -0.03
N HIS A 429 -11.97 16.75 0.72
CA HIS A 429 -11.42 15.97 1.82
C HIS A 429 -12.19 16.31 3.09
N VAL A 430 -12.58 15.32 3.89
CA VAL A 430 -13.32 15.58 5.13
C VAL A 430 -12.82 14.68 6.24
N ILE A 431 -12.80 15.20 7.46
CA ILE A 431 -12.55 14.41 8.67
C ILE A 431 -13.59 14.74 9.73
N ALA A 432 -14.29 13.73 10.21
CA ALA A 432 -15.12 13.81 11.41
C ALA A 432 -14.38 13.17 12.59
N GLN A 433 -14.03 13.96 13.59
CA GLN A 433 -13.29 13.53 14.77
C GLN A 433 -14.19 13.54 16.01
N ALA A 434 -14.18 12.45 16.76
CA ALA A 434 -14.69 12.35 18.12
C ALA A 434 -13.53 12.27 19.12
N ASP A 435 -13.21 13.40 19.77
CA ASP A 435 -12.38 13.43 20.97
C ASP A 435 -13.29 13.15 22.18
N ARG A 436 -13.49 11.87 22.45
CA ARG A 436 -14.36 11.35 23.52
C ARG A 436 -13.80 11.71 24.90
N SER A 437 -12.48 11.76 25.02
CA SER A 437 -11.79 12.18 26.24
C SER A 437 -12.07 13.65 26.59
N ALA A 438 -12.12 14.52 25.58
CA ALA A 438 -12.45 15.94 25.74
C ALA A 438 -13.95 16.24 25.58
N LYS A 439 -14.79 15.22 25.36
CA LYS A 439 -16.23 15.36 25.04
C LYS A 439 -16.48 16.39 23.94
N LYS A 440 -15.70 16.31 22.86
CA LYS A 440 -15.72 17.29 21.76
C LYS A 440 -15.73 16.61 20.40
N PHE A 441 -16.65 17.04 19.54
CA PHE A 441 -16.64 16.68 18.13
C PHE A 441 -16.05 17.82 17.30
N THR A 442 -15.37 17.47 16.20
CA THR A 442 -14.83 18.44 15.25
C THR A 442 -14.99 17.89 13.84
N ILE A 443 -15.46 18.73 12.92
CA ILE A 443 -15.47 18.44 11.48
C ILE A 443 -14.42 19.33 10.82
N TYR A 444 -13.60 18.71 9.99
CA TYR A 444 -12.64 19.36 9.10
C TYR A 444 -13.10 19.14 7.67
N VAL A 445 -12.93 20.17 6.86
CA VAL A 445 -13.17 20.12 5.41
C VAL A 445 -11.97 20.75 4.74
N ASP A 446 -11.41 20.01 3.80
CA ASP A 446 -10.13 20.25 3.18
C ASP A 446 -9.04 20.51 4.23
N SER A 447 -8.31 21.62 4.10
CA SER A 447 -7.18 21.95 4.97
C SER A 447 -7.57 22.66 6.27
N GLU A 448 -8.87 22.87 6.53
CA GLU A 448 -9.33 23.76 7.60
C GLU A 448 -10.35 23.10 8.53
N ARG A 449 -10.40 23.60 9.77
CA ARG A 449 -11.45 23.24 10.73
C ARG A 449 -12.73 23.98 10.35
N ASP A 450 -13.76 23.23 10.02
CA ASP A 450 -15.06 23.76 9.62
C ASP A 450 -15.98 24.01 10.83
N SER A 451 -16.14 23.02 11.71
CA SER A 451 -17.01 23.14 12.88
C SER A 451 -16.50 22.36 14.09
N SER A 452 -16.92 22.77 15.28
CA SER A 452 -16.67 22.02 16.52
C SER A 452 -17.79 22.26 17.52
N GLY A 453 -18.12 21.25 18.31
CA GLY A 453 -19.19 21.33 19.30
C GLY A 453 -19.12 20.22 20.35
N PRO A 454 -20.10 20.20 21.27
CA PRO A 454 -20.18 19.17 22.30
C PRO A 454 -20.22 17.77 21.70
N GLY A 455 -19.40 16.87 22.24
CA GLY A 455 -19.44 15.43 21.98
C GLY A 455 -19.90 14.67 23.21
N ILE A 456 -19.92 13.34 23.12
CA ILE A 456 -20.23 12.45 24.25
C ILE A 456 -18.94 11.87 24.85
N GLY A 457 -19.00 11.41 26.12
CA GLY A 457 -17.86 10.83 26.88
C GLY A 457 -17.46 9.45 26.40
N ASP A 458 -16.71 8.64 27.13
CA ASP A 458 -16.18 7.33 26.67
C ASP A 458 -17.17 6.15 26.77
N ASP A 459 -18.47 6.43 26.91
CA ASP A 459 -19.52 5.41 26.88
C ASP A 459 -19.43 4.52 25.63
N SER A 460 -19.57 3.20 25.81
CA SER A 460 -19.44 2.26 24.70
C SER A 460 -20.49 2.52 23.63
N ILE A 461 -20.06 2.63 22.38
CA ILE A 461 -20.92 2.75 21.19
C ILE A 461 -20.95 1.47 20.36
N ASN A 462 -20.55 0.34 20.94
CA ASN A 462 -20.63 -0.94 20.24
C ASN A 462 -22.08 -1.32 19.92
N ASN A 463 -22.28 -1.97 18.78
CA ASN A 463 -23.60 -2.34 18.26
C ASN A 463 -23.51 -3.53 17.32
N ASP A 464 -24.66 -4.15 17.04
CA ASP A 464 -24.75 -5.33 16.19
C ASP A 464 -24.97 -5.04 14.69
N GLY A 465 -25.07 -3.75 14.31
CA GLY A 465 -25.24 -3.33 12.93
C GLY A 465 -23.97 -3.50 12.08
N ASP A 466 -24.11 -3.69 10.77
CA ASP A 466 -22.97 -3.72 9.86
C ASP A 466 -22.35 -2.33 9.67
N LEU A 467 -21.11 -2.29 9.18
CA LEU A 467 -20.50 -1.05 8.67
C LEU A 467 -20.91 -0.86 7.21
N PHE A 468 -21.55 0.27 6.92
CA PHE A 468 -21.98 0.64 5.57
C PHE A 468 -21.28 1.89 5.08
N VAL A 469 -21.03 1.94 3.77
CA VAL A 469 -20.46 3.09 3.05
C VAL A 469 -21.35 3.42 1.86
N CYS A 470 -21.63 4.71 1.66
CA CYS A 470 -22.41 5.26 0.55
C CYS A 470 -23.88 4.80 0.43
N GLY A 471 -24.47 4.28 1.51
CA GLY A 471 -25.87 3.83 1.53
C GLY A 471 -26.11 2.74 2.55
N THR A 472 -27.31 2.21 2.59
CA THR A 472 -27.71 1.09 3.46
C THR A 472 -28.70 0.19 2.73
N PRO A 473 -28.94 -1.05 3.17
CA PRO A 473 -30.01 -1.88 2.62
C PRO A 473 -31.40 -1.22 2.67
N ASN A 474 -31.60 -0.25 3.57
CA ASN A 474 -32.87 0.44 3.82
C ASN A 474 -32.96 1.82 3.14
N GLY A 475 -32.00 2.20 2.28
CA GLY A 475 -32.00 3.49 1.61
C GLY A 475 -30.83 4.40 1.98
N LYS A 476 -31.01 5.71 1.76
CA LYS A 476 -30.00 6.77 1.97
C LYS A 476 -28.74 6.60 1.11
N TYR A 477 -28.93 6.11 -0.12
CA TYR A 477 -27.86 5.87 -1.07
C TYR A 477 -27.22 7.18 -1.54
N LEU A 478 -25.91 7.20 -1.64
CA LEU A 478 -25.15 8.32 -2.20
C LEU A 478 -25.09 8.18 -3.72
N LYS A 479 -25.40 9.27 -4.43
CA LYS A 479 -25.09 9.43 -5.86
C LYS A 479 -23.83 10.28 -5.98
N GLY A 480 -22.73 9.70 -6.43
CA GLY A 480 -21.46 10.41 -6.43
C GLY A 480 -20.27 9.49 -6.67
N THR A 481 -19.09 9.97 -6.34
CA THR A 481 -17.83 9.25 -6.53
C THR A 481 -17.00 9.33 -5.25
N VAL A 482 -16.46 8.19 -4.82
CA VAL A 482 -15.58 8.09 -3.66
C VAL A 482 -14.25 7.52 -4.10
N GLU A 483 -13.16 8.05 -3.55
CA GLU A 483 -11.80 7.60 -3.85
C GLU A 483 -11.11 7.02 -2.62
N PHE A 484 -11.38 7.57 -1.44
CA PHE A 484 -10.73 7.16 -0.21
C PHE A 484 -11.66 7.24 1.00
N VAL A 485 -11.59 6.25 1.89
CA VAL A 485 -12.22 6.27 3.22
C VAL A 485 -11.30 5.60 4.24
N ARG A 486 -11.21 6.17 5.45
CA ARG A 486 -10.40 5.63 6.54
C ARG A 486 -11.07 5.81 7.90
N ILE A 487 -10.91 4.82 8.79
CA ILE A 487 -11.29 4.88 10.20
C ILE A 487 -10.05 4.65 11.07
N SER A 488 -9.87 5.52 12.06
CA SER A 488 -8.78 5.44 13.03
C SER A 488 -9.31 5.54 14.45
N LEU A 489 -8.71 4.82 15.41
CA LEU A 489 -9.16 4.79 16.82
C LEU A 489 -8.43 5.84 17.68
N GLY A 490 -8.24 7.03 17.13
CA GLY A 490 -7.65 8.18 17.80
C GLY A 490 -8.08 9.50 17.18
N THR A 491 -7.47 10.57 17.66
CA THR A 491 -7.58 11.94 17.14
C THR A 491 -6.37 12.30 16.27
N LEU A 492 -6.44 13.43 15.55
CA LEU A 492 -5.24 14.00 14.91
C LEU A 492 -4.11 14.27 15.92
N LYS A 493 -4.46 14.67 17.14
CA LYS A 493 -3.51 14.86 18.24
C LYS A 493 -2.85 13.54 18.66
N ASP A 494 -3.61 12.44 18.74
CA ASP A 494 -3.05 11.11 19.03
C ASP A 494 -2.08 10.64 17.94
N ALA A 495 -2.34 11.05 16.69
CA ALA A 495 -1.44 10.84 15.55
C ALA A 495 -0.24 11.79 15.51
N LYS A 496 -0.16 12.75 16.45
CA LYS A 496 0.87 13.82 16.49
C LYS A 496 0.88 14.68 15.22
N THR A 497 -0.30 14.97 14.68
CA THR A 497 -0.47 15.86 13.53
C THR A 497 -1.63 16.83 13.75
N ASP A 498 -1.83 17.72 12.79
CA ASP A 498 -3.03 18.56 12.67
C ASP A 498 -3.59 18.51 11.24
N ILE A 499 -4.74 19.16 11.02
CA ILE A 499 -5.40 19.14 9.72
C ILE A 499 -4.54 19.75 8.61
N LYS A 500 -3.75 20.79 8.92
CA LYS A 500 -2.95 21.51 7.93
C LYS A 500 -1.76 20.66 7.51
N GLU A 501 -1.08 20.05 8.47
CA GLU A 501 0.02 19.11 8.19
C GLU A 501 -0.51 17.89 7.43
N LEU A 502 -1.56 17.22 7.91
CA LEU A 502 -2.12 16.04 7.25
C LEU A 502 -2.53 16.34 5.81
N TYR A 503 -3.25 17.44 5.58
CA TYR A 503 -3.69 17.85 4.26
C TYR A 503 -2.51 18.20 3.35
N ALA A 504 -1.51 18.94 3.87
CA ALA A 504 -0.32 19.28 3.10
C ALA A 504 0.44 18.03 2.65
N TRP A 505 0.61 17.04 3.52
CA TRP A 505 1.26 15.77 3.16
C TRP A 505 0.44 14.97 2.16
N GLN A 506 -0.89 14.86 2.32
CA GLN A 506 -1.72 14.02 1.44
C GLN A 506 -2.03 14.64 0.08
N PHE A 507 -2.05 15.97 -0.05
CA PHE A 507 -2.49 16.63 -1.30
C PHE A 507 -1.43 17.55 -1.92
N ASN A 508 -0.31 17.78 -1.23
CA ASN A 508 0.84 18.54 -1.74
C ASN A 508 2.18 17.94 -1.28
N GLY A 509 2.18 16.65 -0.95
CA GLY A 509 3.35 15.94 -0.43
C GLY A 509 4.44 15.68 -1.47
N PRO A 510 5.59 15.16 -1.03
CA PRO A 510 6.74 14.92 -1.90
C PRO A 510 6.51 13.86 -2.98
N PHE A 511 5.54 12.96 -2.80
CA PHE A 511 5.20 11.94 -3.81
C PHE A 511 4.57 12.54 -5.08
N LEU A 512 4.06 13.77 -5.00
CA LEU A 512 3.53 14.52 -6.15
C LEU A 512 4.61 15.32 -6.90
N ARG A 513 5.86 15.16 -6.52
CA ARG A 513 7.03 15.88 -7.05
C ARG A 513 8.11 14.89 -7.43
N ASP A 514 9.11 15.33 -8.17
CA ASP A 514 10.32 14.56 -8.43
C ASP A 514 11.31 14.63 -7.25
N PHE A 515 12.45 13.97 -7.40
CA PHE A 515 13.55 13.96 -6.43
C PHE A 515 14.02 15.37 -6.05
N ALA A 516 14.01 16.30 -7.01
CA ALA A 516 14.46 17.68 -6.84
C ALA A 516 13.35 18.63 -6.33
N GLY A 517 12.13 18.12 -6.12
CA GLY A 517 10.98 18.91 -5.66
C GLY A 517 10.16 19.57 -6.77
N SER A 518 10.46 19.28 -8.03
CA SER A 518 9.77 19.80 -9.21
C SER A 518 8.44 19.11 -9.41
N LYS A 519 7.45 19.86 -9.89
CA LYS A 519 6.15 19.29 -10.28
C LYS A 519 6.28 18.69 -11.69
N PRO A 520 5.65 17.54 -11.97
CA PRO A 520 5.58 17.01 -13.33
C PRO A 520 4.98 18.01 -14.32
N LYS A 521 5.49 18.02 -15.56
CA LYS A 521 4.95 18.80 -16.67
C LYS A 521 4.15 17.88 -17.60
N GLY A 522 2.86 17.71 -17.32
CA GLY A 522 2.02 16.75 -18.06
C GLY A 522 1.83 15.47 -17.26
N LYS A 523 1.95 14.31 -17.91
CA LYS A 523 2.03 13.06 -17.18
C LYS A 523 3.42 12.96 -16.56
N ARG A 524 3.51 12.24 -15.45
CA ARG A 524 4.76 12.06 -14.74
C ARG A 524 5.75 11.23 -15.57
N ASP A 525 7.02 11.58 -15.54
CA ASP A 525 8.09 10.76 -16.10
C ASP A 525 8.41 9.57 -15.17
N ALA A 526 8.80 8.43 -15.75
CA ALA A 526 9.23 7.28 -14.95
C ALA A 526 10.60 7.56 -14.30
N GLY A 527 10.79 7.02 -13.11
CA GLY A 527 11.99 7.23 -12.30
C GLY A 527 11.93 8.46 -11.41
N ALA A 528 13.05 8.72 -10.74
CA ALA A 528 13.11 9.68 -9.64
C ALA A 528 13.16 11.14 -10.11
N ILE A 529 13.61 11.43 -11.33
CA ILE A 529 13.90 12.78 -11.82
C ILE A 529 13.08 13.05 -13.07
N GLU A 530 12.40 14.20 -13.10
CA GLU A 530 11.66 14.67 -14.28
C GLU A 530 12.61 15.25 -15.33
N LEU A 531 12.25 15.12 -16.62
CA LEU A 531 12.86 15.90 -17.67
C LEU A 531 12.35 17.35 -17.60
N ILE A 532 13.11 18.19 -16.91
CA ILE A 532 12.82 19.62 -16.85
C ILE A 532 13.55 20.29 -18.03
N ASN A 533 12.79 20.56 -19.10
CA ASN A 533 13.19 21.52 -20.13
C ASN A 533 13.35 22.92 -19.55
#